data_AF-A0A031M072-F1
#
_entry.id   AF-A0A031M072-F1
#
_cell.length_a   1.000
_cell.length_b   1.000
_cell.length_c   1.000
_cell.angle_alpha   90.00
_cell.angle_beta   90.00
_cell.angle_gamma   90.00
#
_symmetry.space_group_name_H-M   'P 1'
#
loop_
_entity.id
_entity.type
_entity.pdbx_description
1 polymer ?
#
loop_
_entity_poly.entity_id
_entity_poly.type
_entity_poly.pdbx_seq_one_letter_code
_entity_poly.pdbx_strand_id
1 'polypeptide(L)' 'MSLQVQQKQRSLTEFLPRPSLQARGFLVDEHGREIAITERMIQQACEELDQQWVAPRAANR' A
#
# COMPACT_ATOMS: atom_id res chain seq x y z
N MET A 1 -11.07 -25.53 -33.49
CA MET A 1 -9.82 -25.17 -32.79
C MET A 1 -10.21 -24.42 -31.53
N SER A 2 -10.21 -25.09 -30.38
CA SER A 2 -10.65 -24.54 -29.09
C SER A 2 -9.44 -24.11 -28.27
N LEU A 3 -9.28 -22.80 -28.09
CA LEU A 3 -8.25 -22.22 -27.25
C LEU A 3 -8.67 -22.39 -25.79
N GLN A 4 -8.14 -23.43 -25.15
CA GLN A 4 -8.29 -23.61 -23.70
C GLN A 4 -7.38 -22.59 -23.02
N VAL A 5 -7.97 -21.47 -22.56
CA VAL A 5 -7.29 -20.56 -21.65
C VAL A 5 -7.18 -21.29 -20.31
N GLN A 6 -6.00 -21.84 -20.07
CA GLN A 6 -5.64 -22.40 -18.78
C GLN A 6 -5.60 -21.26 -17.75
N GLN A 7 -6.73 -21.00 -17.11
CA GLN A 7 -6.80 -20.10 -15.97
C GLN A 7 -6.08 -20.78 -14.80
N LYS A 8 -4.75 -20.62 -14.78
CA LYS A 8 -3.91 -20.99 -13.65
C LYS A 8 -4.42 -20.18 -12.45
N GLN A 9 -5.19 -20.85 -11.60
CA GLN A 9 -5.68 -20.32 -10.34
C GLN A 9 -4.48 -19.77 -9.57
N ARG A 10 -4.34 -18.44 -9.54
CA ARG A 10 -3.28 -17.76 -8.79
C ARG A 10 -3.62 -18.00 -7.32
N SER A 11 -2.93 -18.98 -6.75
CA SER A 11 -2.97 -19.31 -5.34
C SER A 11 -2.77 -18.03 -4.54
N LEU A 12 -3.76 -17.65 -3.73
CA LEU A 12 -3.69 -16.53 -2.78
C LEU A 12 -2.47 -16.64 -1.83
N THR A 13 -1.87 -17.83 -1.73
CA THR A 13 -0.69 -18.12 -0.94
C THR A 13 0.61 -17.62 -1.58
N GLU A 14 0.63 -17.28 -2.88
CA GLU A 14 1.81 -16.74 -3.58
C GLU A 14 2.11 -15.28 -3.18
N PHE A 15 1.15 -14.62 -2.52
CA PHE A 15 1.25 -13.25 -2.01
C PHE A 15 1.49 -13.18 -0.50
N LEU A 16 1.65 -14.32 0.21
CA LEU A 16 2.09 -14.26 1.59
C LEU A 16 3.53 -13.73 1.60
N PRO A 17 3.79 -12.56 2.23
CA PRO A 17 5.12 -12.00 2.21
C PRO A 17 6.06 -12.99 2.88
N ARG A 18 7.05 -13.48 2.12
CA ARG A 18 8.25 -14.03 2.75
C ARG A 18 8.76 -12.97 3.73
N PRO A 19 9.11 -13.34 4.97
CA PRO A 19 9.55 -12.38 6.00
C PRO A 19 10.84 -11.61 5.63
N SER A 20 11.46 -11.94 4.50
CA SER A 20 12.50 -11.15 3.84
C SER A 20 11.91 -9.99 3.00
N LEU A 21 10.89 -9.30 3.53
CA LEU A 21 10.40 -8.03 3.00
C LEU A 21 11.55 -7.03 3.11
N GLN A 22 12.29 -6.84 2.02
CA GLN A 22 13.17 -5.68 1.89
C GLN A 22 12.26 -4.46 2.00
N ALA A 23 12.31 -3.78 3.14
CA ALA A 23 11.57 -2.55 3.34
C ALA A 23 11.89 -1.61 2.17
N ARG A 24 10.86 -1.16 1.46
CA ARG A 24 11.01 -0.29 0.29
C ARG A 24 11.43 1.13 0.69
N GLY A 25 11.40 1.44 1.99
CA GLY A 25 11.82 2.69 2.60
C GLY A 25 11.71 2.64 4.13
N PHE A 26 12.29 3.64 4.78
CA PHE A 26 12.33 3.79 6.23
C PHE A 26 11.94 5.20 6.63
N LEU A 27 11.30 5.36 7.79
CA LEU A 27 11.12 6.62 8.49
C LEU A 27 12.17 6.76 9.57
N VAL A 28 12.69 7.96 9.77
CA VAL A 28 13.60 8.24 10.89
C VAL A 28 12.77 8.79 12.04
N ASP A 29 12.85 8.15 13.20
CA ASP A 29 12.19 8.63 14.41
C ASP A 29 12.96 9.77 15.09
N GLU A 30 12.36 10.35 16.13
CA GLU A 30 12.96 11.43 16.93
C GLU A 30 14.29 11.08 17.61
N HIS A 31 14.59 9.78 17.75
CA HIS A 31 15.85 9.27 18.29
C HIS A 31 16.86 8.91 17.20
N GLY A 32 16.54 9.18 15.93
CA GLY A 32 17.39 8.88 14.79
C GLY A 32 17.36 7.40 14.37
N ARG A 33 16.38 6.61 14.82
CA ARG A 33 16.26 5.19 14.44
C ARG A 33 15.45 5.05 13.17
N GLU A 34 15.88 4.14 12.31
CA GLU A 34 15.18 3.81 11.07
C GLU A 34 14.08 2.77 11.31
N ILE A 35 12.84 3.16 11.04
CA ILE A 35 11.64 2.34 11.16
C ILE A 35 11.19 1.96 9.75
N ALA A 36 11.14 0.66 9.45
CA ALA A 36 10.67 0.18 8.15
C ALA A 36 9.23 0.62 7.88
N ILE A 37 8.97 1.20 6.71
CA ILE A 37 7.61 1.52 6.29
C ILE A 37 6.86 0.22 5.98
N THR A 38 5.78 -0.01 6.72
CA THR A 38 4.90 -1.16 6.53
C THR A 38 3.66 -0.78 5.74
N GLU A 39 3.02 -1.77 5.12
CA GLU A 39 1.74 -1.56 4.41
C GLU A 39 0.65 -1.00 5.33
N ARG A 40 0.65 -1.42 6.60
CA ARG A 40 -0.28 -0.87 7.60
C ARG A 40 -0.09 0.64 7.82
N MET A 41 1.15 1.12 7.81
CA MET A 41 1.43 2.56 7.95
C MET A 41 0.95 3.33 6.74
N ILE A 42 1.10 2.76 5.54
CA ILE A 42 0.63 3.38 4.29
C ILE A 42 -0.90 3.48 4.32
N GLN A 43 -1.59 2.40 4.67
CA GLN A 43 -3.06 2.37 4.72
C GLN A 43 -3.61 3.38 5.73
N GLN A 44 -3.01 3.45 6.92
CA GLN A 44 -3.36 4.43 7.94
C GLN A 44 -3.22 5.87 7.42
N ALA A 45 -2.11 6.18 6.75
CA ALA A 45 -1.90 7.51 6.18
C ALA A 45 -2.94 7.84 5.09
N CYS A 46 -3.32 6.88 4.25
CA CYS A 46 -4.38 7.06 3.25
C CYS A 46 -5.73 7.39 3.91
N GLU A 47 -6.09 6.70 4.99
CA GLU A 47 -7.34 6.94 5.73
C GLU A 47 -7.38 8.32 6.40
N GLU A 48 -6.25 8.77 6.94
CA GLU A 48 -6.14 10.11 7.53
C GLU A 48 -6.25 11.20 6.46
N LEU A 49 -5.63 11.00 5.30
CA LEU A 49 -5.71 11.92 4.17
C LEU A 49 -7.14 12.02 3.62
N ASP A 50 -7.86 10.91 3.51
CA ASP A 50 -9.25 10.88 3.04
C ASP A 50 -10.17 11.64 4.01
N GLN A 51 -10.00 11.44 5.33
CA GLN A 51 -10.77 12.17 6.34
C GLN A 51 -10.51 13.67 6.35
N GLN A 52 -9.26 14.08 6.11
CA GLN A 52 -8.88 15.49 6.06
C GLN A 52 -9.11 16.12 4.68
N TRP A 53 -9.59 15.33 3.71
CA TRP A 53 -9.81 15.81 2.35
C TRP A 53 -10.96 16.82 2.32
N VAL A 54 -10.63 18.11 2.30
CA VAL A 54 -11.58 19.17 2.05
C VAL A 54 -11.62 19.42 0.55
N ALA A 55 -12.75 19.09 -0.09
CA ALA A 55 -12.96 19.40 -1.49
C ALA A 55 -12.73 20.91 -1.73
N PRO A 56 -11.89 21.29 -2.71
CA PRO A 56 -11.65 22.69 -3.01
C PRO A 56 -13.00 23.35 -3.35
N ARG A 57 -13.33 24.45 -2.67
CA ARG A 57 -14.58 25.17 -2.91
C ARG A 57 -14.61 25.53 -4.37
N ALA A 58 -15.58 24.98 -5.12
CA ALA A 58 -15.75 25.28 -6.53
C ALA A 58 -15.69 26.80 -6.68
N ALA A 59 -14.67 27.27 -7.41
CA ALA A 59 -14.53 28.68 -7.75
C ALA A 59 -15.67 28.98 -8.71
N ASN A 60 -16.85 29.28 -8.14
CA ASN A 60 -18.02 29.71 -8.88
C ASN A 60 -17.67 31.07 -9.48
N ARG A 61 -17.42 31.09 -10.78
CA ARG A 61 -17.14 32.28 -11.58
C ARG A 61 -18.34 32.59 -12.45
#